data_AF-A0A953TZH4-F1
#
_entry.id   AF-A0A953TZH4-F1
#
_cell.length_a   1.000
_cell.length_b   1.000
_cell.length_c   1.000
_cell.angle_alpha   90.00
_cell.angle_beta   90.00
_cell.angle_gamma   90.00
#
_symmetry.space_group_name_H-M   'P 1'
#
loop_
_entity.id
_entity.type
_entity.pdbx_description
1 polymer ?
#
loop_
_entity_poly.entity_id
_entity_poly.type
_entity_poly.pdbx_seq_one_letter_code
_entity_poly.pdbx_strand_id
1 'polypeptide(L)'
;MKIAGQLSLYDLPRISPLVCRATNPEYGEEKTRVVEVRGVRFGGERPVVIAGPCAVESQEQTLSVARAVRRAGADMLRGGAYKPRTSPYDFQGTGLEGLCIRQVAREETGLPVVTEAMDPRLVEQVA
;
A
#
# COMPACT_ATOMS: atom_id res chain seq x y z
N MET A 1 38.06 8.79 -7.34
CA MET A 1 38.54 9.44 -8.59
C MET A 1 37.52 9.14 -9.68
N LYS A 2 36.58 10.05 -9.98
CA LYS A 2 35.63 9.88 -11.09
C LYS A 2 36.35 10.23 -12.40
N ILE A 3 36.30 9.36 -13.40
CA ILE A 3 36.88 9.60 -14.73
C ILE A 3 36.02 10.67 -15.43
N ALA A 4 36.65 11.66 -16.04
CA ALA A 4 35.95 12.69 -16.80
C ALA A 4 35.01 12.05 -17.85
N GLY A 5 33.70 12.30 -17.73
CA GLY A 5 32.69 11.81 -18.67
C GLY A 5 31.69 10.79 -18.11
N GLN A 6 31.90 10.21 -16.93
CA GLN A 6 30.88 9.38 -16.26
C GLN A 6 29.96 10.23 -15.38
N LEU A 7 28.88 10.75 -15.98
CA LEU A 7 27.70 11.19 -15.23
C LEU A 7 26.97 9.94 -14.71
N SER A 8 26.82 9.83 -13.40
CA SER A 8 25.92 8.85 -12.78
C SER A 8 24.54 9.47 -12.55
N LEU A 9 23.53 8.64 -12.28
CA LEU A 9 22.18 9.10 -11.87
C LEU A 9 22.21 10.08 -10.69
N TYR A 10 23.25 10.03 -9.85
CA TYR A 10 23.45 10.92 -8.70
C TYR A 10 24.00 12.30 -9.09
N ASP A 11 24.58 12.42 -10.29
CA ASP A 11 25.12 13.68 -10.81
C ASP A 11 24.07 14.49 -11.59
N LEU A 12 22.89 13.90 -11.85
CA LEU A 12 21.77 14.59 -12.48
C LEU A 12 20.95 15.37 -11.44
N PRO A 13 20.61 16.65 -11.71
CA PRO A 13 19.71 17.38 -10.83
C PRO A 13 18.37 16.64 -10.74
N ARG A 14 17.91 16.38 -9.51
CA ARG A 14 16.60 15.74 -9.28
C ARG A 14 15.50 16.70 -9.71
N ILE A 15 14.94 16.45 -10.89
CA ILE A 15 13.87 17.26 -11.49
C ILE A 15 12.61 17.25 -10.61
N SER A 16 12.40 16.19 -9.82
CA SER A 16 11.33 16.11 -8.82
C SER A 16 11.93 15.77 -7.45
N PRO A 17 12.31 16.79 -6.64
CA PRO A 17 12.72 16.54 -5.28
C PRO A 17 11.52 15.99 -4.49
N LEU A 18 11.72 14.88 -3.78
CA LEU A 18 10.70 14.33 -2.89
C LEU A 18 10.41 15.37 -1.79
N VAL A 19 9.25 16.02 -1.83
CA VAL A 19 8.82 17.05 -0.86
C VAL A 19 9.01 16.58 0.59
N CYS A 20 8.77 15.29 0.84
CA CYS A 20 8.99 14.65 2.14
C CYS A 20 10.43 14.82 2.69
N ARG A 21 11.47 14.80 1.84
CA ARG A 21 12.87 14.99 2.28
C ARG A 21 13.19 16.45 2.59
N ALA A 22 12.48 17.39 1.97
CA ALA A 22 12.64 18.82 2.28
C ALA A 22 11.97 19.18 3.61
N THR A 23 10.84 18.55 3.92
CA THR A 23 10.09 18.82 5.16
C THR A 23 10.50 17.94 6.34
N ASN A 24 11.29 16.88 6.12
CA ASN A 24 11.82 16.00 7.18
C ASN A 24 13.33 15.77 6.94
N PRO A 25 14.19 16.77 7.17
CA PRO A 25 15.63 16.73 6.85
C PRO A 25 16.41 15.70 7.67
N GLU A 26 15.87 15.24 8.79
CA GLU A 26 16.43 14.17 9.60
C GLU A 26 16.41 12.80 8.89
N TYR A 27 15.57 12.66 7.85
CA TYR A 27 15.54 11.51 6.95
C TYR A 27 16.08 11.92 5.57
N GLY A 28 17.00 11.12 5.04
CA GLY A 28 17.75 11.47 3.84
C GLY A 28 18.38 10.25 3.19
N GLU A 29 19.48 10.45 2.47
CA GLU A 29 20.18 9.35 1.80
C GLU A 29 20.79 8.35 2.79
N GLU A 30 21.23 8.84 3.95
CA GLU A 30 21.88 8.02 4.98
C GLU A 30 20.92 7.51 6.06
N LYS A 31 19.72 8.09 6.16
CA LYS A 31 18.75 7.80 7.23
C LYS A 31 17.35 7.63 6.65
N THR A 32 16.84 6.41 6.71
CA THR A 32 15.48 6.09 6.23
C THR A 32 14.50 6.11 7.39
N ARG A 33 13.36 6.78 7.22
CA ARG A 33 12.26 6.71 8.19
C ARG A 33 11.65 5.32 8.15
N VAL A 34 11.65 4.66 9.30
CA VAL A 34 10.99 3.37 9.47
C VAL A 34 9.56 3.58 9.90
N VAL A 35 8.62 2.92 9.23
CA VAL A 35 7.19 2.91 9.59
C VAL A 35 6.77 1.47 9.83
N GLU A 36 6.12 1.22 10.97
CA GLU A 36 5.65 -0.13 11.32
C GLU A 36 4.12 -0.21 11.31
N VAL A 37 3.58 -1.17 10.57
CA VAL A 37 2.14 -1.42 10.46
C VAL A 37 1.87 -2.86 10.87
N ARG A 38 1.35 -3.06 12.09
CA ARG A 38 1.03 -4.40 12.64
C ARG A 38 2.17 -5.42 12.43
N GLY A 39 3.41 -5.02 12.74
CA GLY A 39 4.61 -5.84 12.61
C GLY A 39 5.29 -5.82 11.24
N VAL A 40 4.67 -5.21 10.21
CA VAL A 40 5.31 -5.02 8.90
C VAL A 40 6.11 -3.72 8.90
N ARG A 41 7.42 -3.83 8.64
CA ARG A 41 8.37 -2.72 8.72
C ARG A 41 8.71 -2.16 7.33
N PHE A 42 8.22 -0.97 7.03
CA PHE A 42 8.57 -0.20 5.84
C PHE A 42 9.87 0.57 6.06
N GLY A 43 10.73 0.62 5.04
CA GLY A 43 12.05 1.27 5.12
C GLY A 43 13.16 0.40 5.74
N GLY A 44 12.95 -0.93 5.80
CA GLY A 44 13.97 -1.91 6.18
C GLY A 44 14.83 -2.39 4.99
N GLU A 45 15.59 -3.47 5.21
CA GLU A 45 16.54 -4.02 4.23
C GLU A 45 15.88 -4.65 3.00
N ARG A 46 14.66 -5.20 3.16
CA ARG A 46 13.88 -5.81 2.07
C ARG A 46 12.66 -4.96 1.71
N PRO A 47 12.26 -4.94 0.43
CA PRO A 47 11.01 -4.29 0.04
C PRO A 47 9.81 -4.99 0.68
N VAL A 48 8.83 -4.19 1.08
CA VAL A 48 7.51 -4.66 1.54
C VAL A 48 6.60 -4.83 0.33
N VAL A 49 5.97 -5.99 0.22
CA VAL A 49 5.05 -6.32 -0.87
C VAL A 49 3.61 -6.30 -0.36
N ILE A 50 2.80 -5.41 -0.93
CA ILE A 50 1.37 -5.34 -0.69
C ILE A 50 0.66 -5.84 -1.95
N ALA A 51 -0.09 -6.93 -1.84
CA ALA A 51 -0.77 -7.55 -2.98
C ALA A 51 -2.21 -7.92 -2.64
N GLY A 52 -3.06 -8.03 -3.66
CA GLY A 52 -4.49 -8.29 -3.50
C GLY A 52 -5.31 -7.67 -4.62
N PRO A 53 -6.63 -7.89 -4.63
CA PRO A 53 -7.47 -7.41 -5.72
C PRO A 53 -7.58 -5.87 -5.74
N CYS A 54 -8.02 -5.35 -6.89
CA CYS A 54 -8.30 -3.92 -7.03
C CYS A 54 -9.49 -3.49 -6.14
N ALA A 55 -10.53 -4.31 -6.12
CA ALA A 55 -11.73 -4.12 -5.32
C ALA A 55 -12.11 -5.42 -4.61
N VAL A 56 -12.83 -5.31 -3.49
CA VAL A 56 -13.46 -6.45 -2.83
C VAL A 56 -14.80 -6.69 -3.52
N GLU A 57 -14.93 -7.81 -4.23
CA GLU A 57 -16.11 -8.14 -5.03
C GLU A 57 -16.98 -9.21 -4.37
N SER A 58 -16.35 -10.21 -3.74
CA SER A 58 -17.03 -11.22 -2.94
C SER A 58 -16.08 -11.83 -1.90
N GLN A 59 -16.64 -12.54 -0.91
CA GLN A 59 -15.85 -13.25 0.09
C GLN A 59 -15.00 -14.35 -0.55
N GLU A 60 -15.58 -15.15 -1.43
CA GLU A 60 -14.87 -16.23 -2.13
C GLU A 60 -13.67 -15.69 -2.94
N GLN A 61 -13.90 -14.64 -3.73
CA GLN A 61 -12.87 -14.00 -4.54
C GLN A 61 -11.75 -13.45 -3.65
N THR A 62 -12.12 -12.73 -2.59
CA THR A 62 -11.15 -12.08 -1.70
C THR A 62 -10.31 -13.10 -0.94
N LEU A 63 -10.92 -14.16 -0.39
CA LEU A 63 -10.20 -15.20 0.33
C LEU A 63 -9.29 -16.01 -0.59
N SER A 64 -9.75 -16.33 -1.80
CA SER A 64 -8.94 -17.02 -2.81
C SER A 64 -7.65 -16.24 -3.12
N VAL A 65 -7.78 -14.93 -3.38
CA VAL A 65 -6.62 -14.06 -3.64
C VAL A 65 -5.75 -13.87 -2.40
N ALA A 66 -6.35 -13.66 -1.22
CA ALA A 66 -5.62 -13.47 0.03
C ALA A 66 -4.72 -14.69 0.35
N ARG A 67 -5.25 -15.90 0.19
CA ARG A 67 -4.47 -17.15 0.32
C ARG A 67 -3.35 -17.22 -0.70
N ALA A 68 -3.63 -16.88 -1.96
CA ALA A 68 -2.64 -16.92 -3.03
C ALA A 68 -1.46 -15.97 -2.78
N VAL A 69 -1.75 -14.71 -2.43
CA VAL A 69 -0.69 -13.71 -2.16
C VAL A 69 0.07 -14.02 -0.88
N ARG A 70 -0.59 -14.57 0.16
CA ARG A 70 0.09 -15.06 1.36
C ARG A 70 1.10 -16.15 1.03
N ARG A 71 0.70 -17.15 0.23
CA ARG A 71 1.60 -18.23 -0.22
C ARG A 71 2.76 -17.71 -1.09
N ALA A 72 2.52 -16.66 -1.86
CA ALA A 72 3.56 -16.01 -2.67
C ALA A 72 4.52 -15.12 -1.85
N GLY A 73 4.27 -14.94 -0.54
CA GLY A 73 5.14 -14.17 0.34
C GLY A 73 4.81 -12.68 0.42
N ALA A 74 3.57 -12.27 0.14
CA ALA A 74 3.12 -10.92 0.41
C ALA A 74 3.16 -10.62 1.92
N ASP A 75 3.52 -9.39 2.26
CA ASP A 75 3.61 -8.90 3.64
C ASP A 75 2.26 -8.33 4.11
N MET A 76 1.45 -7.80 3.19
CA MET A 76 0.14 -7.22 3.47
C MET A 76 -0.86 -7.50 2.34
N LEU A 77 -2.15 -7.47 2.68
CA LEU A 77 -3.27 -7.59 1.75
C LEU A 77 -3.85 -6.22 1.41
N ARG A 78 -3.97 -5.90 0.12
CA ARG A 78 -4.81 -4.78 -0.35
C ARG A 78 -6.17 -5.26 -0.83
N GLY A 79 -7.18 -4.40 -0.76
CA GLY A 79 -8.49 -4.64 -1.37
C GLY A 79 -9.44 -3.47 -1.10
N GLY A 80 -9.82 -2.75 -2.15
CA GLY A 80 -10.65 -1.54 -2.02
C GLY A 80 -12.12 -1.89 -1.82
N ALA A 81 -12.70 -1.49 -0.69
CA ALA A 81 -14.13 -1.64 -0.43
C ALA A 81 -14.97 -0.53 -1.10
N TYR A 82 -14.39 0.66 -1.22
CA TYR A 82 -14.95 1.82 -1.90
C TYR A 82 -14.05 2.19 -3.09
N LYS A 83 -14.62 2.54 -4.24
CA LYS A 83 -13.86 2.83 -5.47
C LYS A 83 -14.16 4.24 -6.01
N PRO A 84 -13.13 5.10 -6.20
CA PRO A 84 -13.32 6.45 -6.72
C PRO A 84 -13.50 6.38 -8.23
N ARG A 85 -14.73 6.14 -8.69
CA ARG A 85 -15.02 5.98 -10.12
C ARG A 85 -15.26 7.33 -10.78
N THR A 86 -14.72 7.47 -11.98
CA THR A 86 -15.02 8.62 -12.84
C THR A 86 -16.47 8.57 -13.34
N SER A 87 -16.97 7.38 -13.66
CA SER A 87 -18.36 7.17 -14.08
C SER A 87 -19.22 6.72 -12.89
N PRO A 88 -20.43 7.29 -12.73
CA PRO A 88 -21.36 6.87 -11.68
C PRO A 88 -21.96 5.48 -11.94
N TYR A 89 -21.88 4.97 -13.18
CA TYR A 89 -22.45 3.68 -13.57
C TYR A 89 -21.48 2.51 -13.35
N ASP A 90 -20.22 2.80 -13.07
CA ASP A 90 -19.22 1.77 -12.79
C ASP A 90 -19.47 1.14 -11.43
N PHE A 91 -18.92 -0.05 -11.21
CA PHE A 91 -18.94 -0.69 -9.90
C PHE A 91 -18.25 0.19 -8.84
N GLN A 92 -19.04 0.67 -7.87
CA GLN A 92 -18.60 1.62 -6.84
C GLN A 92 -17.85 0.96 -5.67
N GLY A 93 -17.74 -0.37 -5.67
CA GLY A 93 -17.29 -1.14 -4.52
C GLY A 93 -18.45 -1.70 -3.69
N THR A 94 -18.15 -2.65 -2.81
CA THR A 94 -19.10 -3.31 -1.89
C THR A 94 -19.32 -2.53 -0.59
N GLY A 95 -18.62 -1.42 -0.39
CA GLY A 95 -18.79 -0.54 0.77
C GLY A 95 -18.53 -1.26 2.10
N LEU A 96 -19.47 -1.14 3.06
CA LEU A 96 -19.32 -1.73 4.39
C LEU A 96 -19.15 -3.25 4.34
N GLU A 97 -19.89 -3.94 3.47
CA GLU A 97 -19.76 -5.39 3.30
C GLU A 97 -18.34 -5.76 2.87
N GLY A 98 -17.75 -4.98 1.95
CA GLY A 98 -16.36 -5.17 1.53
C GLY A 98 -15.36 -5.01 2.67
N LEU A 99 -15.60 -4.08 3.60
CA LEU A 99 -14.77 -3.92 4.79
C LEU A 99 -14.86 -5.12 5.72
N CYS A 100 -16.07 -5.68 5.91
CA CYS A 100 -16.28 -6.91 6.69
C CYS A 100 -15.57 -8.11 6.05
N ILE A 101 -15.71 -8.30 4.73
CA ILE A 101 -15.03 -9.38 3.99
C ILE A 101 -13.51 -9.26 4.14
N ARG A 102 -12.95 -8.05 4.06
CA ARG A 102 -11.53 -7.80 4.26
C ARG A 102 -11.07 -8.20 5.67
N GLN A 103 -11.89 -7.94 6.69
CA GLN A 103 -11.59 -8.38 8.05
C GLN A 103 -11.53 -9.91 8.15
N VAL A 104 -12.47 -10.63 7.55
CA VAL A 104 -12.42 -12.10 7.48
C VAL A 104 -11.14 -12.58 6.81
N ALA A 105 -10.74 -11.96 5.69
CA ALA A 105 -9.50 -12.31 4.99
C ALA A 105 -8.24 -12.06 5.84
N ARG A 106 -8.22 -10.97 6.63
CA ARG A 106 -7.15 -10.69 7.60
C ARG A 106 -7.09 -11.78 8.66
N GLU A 107 -8.22 -12.13 9.25
CA GLU A 107 -8.31 -13.15 10.30
C GLU A 107 -7.86 -14.52 9.81
N GLU A 108 -8.22 -14.87 8.57
CA GLU A 108 -7.86 -16.15 7.98
C GLU A 108 -6.37 -16.26 7.61
N THR A 109 -5.79 -15.21 7.04
CA THR A 109 -4.42 -15.24 6.49
C THR A 109 -3.36 -14.69 7.42
N GLY A 110 -3.76 -13.92 8.44
CA GLY A 110 -2.89 -13.15 9.30
C GLY A 110 -2.24 -11.93 8.62
N LEU A 111 -2.53 -11.65 7.34
CA LEU A 111 -1.99 -10.51 6.63
C LEU A 111 -2.62 -9.21 7.12
N PRO A 112 -1.84 -8.20 7.57
CA PRO A 112 -2.35 -6.85 7.76
C PRO A 112 -2.95 -6.30 6.47
N VAL A 113 -3.96 -5.46 6.61
CA VAL A 113 -4.81 -5.03 5.49
C VAL A 113 -4.72 -3.54 5.26
N VAL A 114 -4.70 -3.13 3.99
CA VAL A 114 -4.80 -1.73 3.56
C VAL A 114 -5.96 -1.55 2.58
N THR A 115 -6.71 -0.46 2.75
CA THR A 115 -7.80 -0.06 1.86
C THR A 115 -7.84 1.47 1.77
N GLU A 116 -8.48 1.97 0.72
CA GLU A 116 -8.65 3.39 0.48
C GLU A 116 -9.83 3.94 1.30
N ALA A 117 -9.65 5.11 1.92
CA ALA A 117 -10.74 5.92 2.46
C ALA A 117 -10.98 7.09 1.48
N MET A 118 -12.14 7.11 0.85
CA MET A 118 -12.44 8.10 -0.20
C MET A 118 -13.01 9.41 0.34
N ASP A 119 -13.44 9.40 1.60
CA ASP A 119 -14.10 10.53 2.24
C ASP A 119 -13.62 10.63 3.70
N PRO A 120 -13.28 11.82 4.21
CA PRO A 120 -12.90 12.02 5.61
C PRO A 120 -13.91 11.46 6.61
N ARG A 121 -15.20 11.46 6.27
CA ARG A 121 -16.28 10.94 7.12
C ARG A 121 -16.25 9.42 7.25
N LEU A 122 -15.60 8.72 6.32
CA LEU A 122 -15.43 7.26 6.33
C LEU A 122 -14.20 6.80 7.11
N VAL A 123 -13.34 7.71 7.58
CA VAL A 123 -12.06 7.36 8.22
C VAL A 123 -12.28 6.43 9.41
N GLU A 124 -13.21 6.77 10.31
CA GLU A 124 -13.52 5.95 11.49
C GLU A 124 -14.07 4.57 11.12
N GLN A 125 -14.81 4.47 10.01
CA GLN A 125 -15.37 3.20 9.54
C GLN A 125 -14.29 2.31 8.88
N VAL A 126 -13.28 2.92 8.26
CA VAL A 126 -12.21 2.24 7.52
C VAL A 126 -11.05 1.80 8.42
N ALA A 127 -10.81 2.52 9.52
CA ALA A 127 -9.73 2.29 10.50
C ALA A 127 -9.80 0.89 11.15
#